data_AF-A0A8H4V7S7-F1
#
_entry.id   AF-A0A8H4V7S7-F1
#
_cell.length_a   1.000
_cell.length_b   1.000
_cell.length_c   1.000
_cell.angle_alpha   90.00
_cell.angle_beta   90.00
_cell.angle_gamma   90.00
#
_symmetry.space_group_name_H-M   'P 1'
#
loop_
_entity.id
_entity.type
_entity.pdbx_description
1 polymer ?
#
loop_
_entity_poly.entity_id
_entity_poly.type
_entity_poly.pdbx_seq_one_letter_code
_entity_poly.pdbx_strand_id
1 'polypeptide(L)'
;MMIEHQDGNSVERQGNFRFLLAKLHLDSLMDKTSVKAIRSALEELPKGSGAYNEAFEMAMKRVETQAPGHRALAKQALAWIVCAKRPLNTLELQHALAVEACHTRFEQEALPDIEIMVSVCAGLIVMDKKSQFVRPVHYTTQQYFAETRTAWFPEAEVDITNKSFGILSSNTQPRNGEIMLVRLGRCQTTSHDSWHSLRISTLRIK
;
A
#
# COMPACT_ATOMS: atom_id res chain seq x y z
N MET A 1 -5.50 2.56 50.74
CA MET A 1 -4.51 1.68 50.07
C MET A 1 -4.81 1.78 48.58
N MET A 2 -4.25 2.81 47.96
CA MET A 2 -3.12 2.76 47.01
C MET A 2 -3.53 2.15 45.66
N ILE A 3 -3.25 2.71 44.49
CA ILE A 3 -2.64 3.98 44.02
C ILE A 3 -3.12 4.10 42.55
N GLU A 4 -3.28 5.32 42.06
CA GLU A 4 -3.53 5.65 40.64
C GLU A 4 -2.47 5.06 39.70
N HIS A 5 -2.89 4.55 38.54
CA HIS A 5 -2.05 4.53 37.34
C HIS A 5 -2.88 5.04 36.16
N GLN A 6 -2.93 6.37 36.03
CA GLN A 6 -2.96 6.99 34.72
C GLN A 6 -1.52 7.02 34.21
N ASP A 7 -1.21 6.36 33.10
CA ASP A 7 0.08 6.55 32.42
C ASP A 7 -0.09 6.49 30.88
N GLY A 8 -0.03 7.68 30.27
CA GLY A 8 0.98 7.98 29.23
C GLY A 8 0.85 7.42 27.81
N ASN A 9 -0.20 7.75 27.03
CA ASN A 9 -0.13 7.47 25.58
C ASN A 9 -0.80 8.49 24.62
N SER A 10 -0.97 9.75 25.03
CA SER A 10 -1.55 10.78 24.15
C SER A 10 -0.49 11.57 23.35
N VAL A 11 0.77 11.56 23.79
CA VAL A 11 1.85 12.37 23.17
C VAL A 11 2.64 11.58 22.11
N GLU A 12 2.82 10.26 22.28
CA GLU A 12 3.59 9.43 21.34
C GLU A 12 2.91 9.27 19.97
N ARG A 13 1.57 9.22 19.95
CA ARG A 13 0.80 9.10 18.70
C ARG A 13 0.91 10.33 17.80
N GLN A 14 1.06 11.52 18.37
CA GLN A 14 1.23 12.78 17.60
C GLN A 14 2.71 13.06 17.26
N GLY A 15 3.64 12.68 18.14
CA GLY A 15 5.08 12.86 17.90
C GLY A 15 5.56 12.14 16.65
N ASN A 16 5.17 10.86 16.49
CA ASN A 16 5.57 10.02 15.36
C ASN A 16 5.18 10.59 13.98
N PHE A 17 4.09 11.37 13.92
CA PHE A 17 3.59 11.94 12.67
C PHE A 17 4.37 13.19 12.22
N ARG A 18 4.88 14.00 13.16
CA ARG A 18 5.72 15.15 12.83
C ARG A 18 7.10 14.72 12.32
N PHE A 19 7.65 13.64 12.87
CA PHE A 19 8.90 13.06 12.38
C PHE A 19 8.75 12.41 11.01
N LEU A 20 7.58 11.84 10.68
CA LEU A 20 7.31 11.36 9.33
C LEU A 20 7.32 12.50 8.31
N LEU A 21 6.62 13.60 8.61
CA LEU A 21 6.61 14.76 7.73
C LEU A 21 8.02 15.32 7.53
N ALA A 22 8.79 15.46 8.62
CA ALA A 22 10.19 15.85 8.56
C ALA A 22 11.02 14.89 7.71
N LYS A 23 10.83 13.58 7.85
CA LYS A 23 11.49 12.57 7.01
C LYS A 23 11.12 12.74 5.53
N LEU A 24 9.83 12.86 5.20
CA LEU A 24 9.39 13.02 3.81
C LEU A 24 9.94 14.30 3.17
N HIS A 25 10.10 15.37 3.96
CA HIS A 25 10.75 16.61 3.53
C HIS A 25 12.25 16.41 3.33
N LEU A 26 12.96 15.81 4.28
CA LEU A 26 14.38 15.49 4.12
C LEU A 26 14.63 14.60 2.90
N ASP A 27 13.77 13.60 2.67
CA ASP A 27 13.83 12.72 1.51
C ASP A 27 13.64 13.49 0.19
N SER A 28 12.87 14.60 0.18
CA SER A 28 12.74 15.48 -1.00
C SER A 28 13.95 16.37 -1.28
N LEU A 29 14.89 16.46 -0.33
CA LEU A 29 16.10 17.27 -0.46
C LEU A 29 17.32 16.43 -0.88
N MET A 30 17.24 15.10 -0.80
CA MET A 30 18.39 14.21 -1.04
C MET A 30 18.98 14.30 -2.46
N ASP A 31 18.19 14.71 -3.45
CA ASP A 31 18.61 14.85 -4.85
C ASP A 31 19.16 16.27 -5.18
N LYS A 32 19.14 17.20 -4.21
CA LYS A 32 19.56 18.60 -4.44
C LYS A 32 21.06 18.74 -4.24
N THR A 33 21.76 19.13 -5.30
CA THR A 33 23.24 19.22 -5.33
C THR A 33 23.80 20.63 -5.10
N SER A 34 22.94 21.63 -4.88
CA SER A 34 23.38 23.02 -4.64
C SER A 34 22.61 23.68 -3.50
N VAL A 35 23.27 24.60 -2.80
CA VAL A 35 22.67 25.40 -1.72
C VAL A 35 21.45 26.18 -2.22
N LYS A 36 21.49 26.67 -3.48
CA LYS A 36 20.36 27.35 -4.11
C LYS A 36 19.17 26.39 -4.28
N ALA A 37 19.40 25.19 -4.82
CA ALA A 37 18.36 24.19 -5.00
C ALA A 37 17.74 23.73 -3.67
N ILE A 38 18.57 23.55 -2.63
CA ILE A 38 18.10 23.24 -1.28
C ILE A 38 17.23 24.37 -0.74
N ARG A 39 17.67 25.64 -0.85
CA ARG A 39 16.91 26.79 -0.38
C ARG A 39 15.56 26.93 -1.08
N SER A 40 15.52 26.77 -2.40
CA SER A 40 14.27 26.79 -3.17
C SER A 40 13.33 25.65 -2.76
N ALA A 41 13.84 24.43 -2.59
CA ALA A 41 13.03 23.30 -2.12
C ALA A 41 12.51 23.50 -0.70
N LEU A 42 13.27 24.17 0.19
CA LEU A 42 12.83 24.55 1.52
C LEU A 42 11.70 25.59 1.51
N GLU A 43 11.70 26.50 0.53
CA GLU A 43 10.63 27.51 0.37
C GLU A 43 9.32 26.89 -0.10
N GLU A 44 9.41 25.89 -0.99
CA GLU A 44 8.30 25.09 -1.53
C GLU A 44 7.77 24.04 -0.54
N LEU A 45 8.38 23.91 0.65
CA LEU A 45 7.89 22.94 1.62
C LEU A 45 6.44 23.26 2.01
N PRO A 46 5.56 22.25 2.01
CA PRO A 46 4.17 22.38 2.40
C PRO A 46 3.99 23.02 3.77
N LYS A 47 3.12 24.04 3.86
CA LYS A 47 2.84 24.79 5.09
C LYS A 47 1.36 24.72 5.41
N GLY A 48 1.02 24.67 6.70
CA GLY A 48 -0.37 24.70 7.17
C GLY A 48 -1.06 23.33 7.14
N SER A 49 -2.40 23.34 7.13
CA SER A 49 -3.23 22.14 7.29
C SER A 49 -3.16 21.17 6.10
N GLY A 50 -2.84 21.66 4.89
CA GLY A 50 -2.65 20.85 3.68
C GLY A 50 -1.30 20.14 3.60
N ALA A 51 -0.38 20.42 4.53
CA ALA A 51 1.01 20.00 4.42
C ALA A 51 1.20 18.48 4.30
N TYR A 52 0.28 17.71 4.87
CA TYR A 52 0.32 16.26 4.84
C TYR A 52 0.00 15.69 3.46
N ASN A 53 -1.07 16.18 2.82
CA ASN A 53 -1.47 15.70 1.49
C ASN A 53 -0.40 16.03 0.46
N GLU A 54 0.17 17.24 0.52
CA GLU A 54 1.27 17.65 -0.35
C GLU A 54 2.54 16.81 -0.10
N ALA A 55 2.85 16.47 1.16
CA ALA A 55 3.98 15.59 1.46
C ALA A 55 3.80 14.16 0.94
N PHE A 56 2.57 13.61 1.01
CA PHE A 56 2.26 12.31 0.41
C PHE A 56 2.29 12.38 -1.13
N GLU A 57 1.80 13.47 -1.71
CA GLU A 57 1.87 13.70 -3.15
C GLU A 57 3.31 13.80 -3.64
N MET A 58 4.17 14.55 -2.94
CA MET A 58 5.61 14.59 -3.24
C MET A 58 6.26 13.22 -3.13
N ALA A 59 5.87 12.41 -2.13
CA ALA A 59 6.36 11.04 -2.00
C ALA A 59 5.91 10.16 -3.17
N MET A 60 4.67 10.27 -3.62
CA MET A 60 4.17 9.59 -4.83
C MET A 60 4.90 10.06 -6.09
N LYS A 61 5.16 11.36 -6.26
CA LYS A 61 5.96 11.89 -7.38
C LYS A 61 7.36 11.30 -7.38
N ARG A 62 8.01 11.17 -6.21
CA ARG A 62 9.30 10.46 -6.10
C ARG A 62 9.18 9.00 -6.51
N VAL A 63 8.08 8.32 -6.16
CA VAL A 63 7.85 6.95 -6.63
C VAL A 63 7.81 6.88 -8.16
N GLU A 64 7.18 7.85 -8.81
CA GLU A 64 7.01 7.92 -10.27
C GLU A 64 8.27 8.28 -11.06
N THR A 65 9.23 8.96 -10.42
CA THR A 65 10.51 9.34 -11.05
C THR A 65 11.61 8.28 -10.90
N GLN A 66 11.35 7.20 -10.16
CA GLN A 66 12.28 6.07 -10.06
C GLN A 66 12.48 5.34 -11.40
N ALA A 67 13.55 4.55 -11.47
CA ALA A 67 13.79 3.63 -12.58
C ALA A 67 12.56 2.73 -12.84
N PRO A 68 12.26 2.36 -14.11
CA PRO A 68 11.00 1.71 -14.48
C PRO A 68 10.63 0.48 -13.64
N GLY A 69 11.60 -0.39 -13.33
CA GLY A 69 11.39 -1.57 -12.48
C GLY A 69 11.03 -1.23 -11.03
N HIS A 70 11.76 -0.30 -10.41
CA HIS A 70 11.48 0.17 -9.05
C HIS A 70 10.12 0.87 -8.96
N ARG A 71 9.80 1.69 -9.96
CA ARG A 71 8.49 2.35 -10.06
C ARG A 71 7.36 1.34 -10.16
N ALA A 72 7.50 0.33 -11.04
CA ALA A 72 6.48 -0.71 -11.20
C ALA A 72 6.29 -1.50 -9.89
N LEU A 73 7.40 -1.92 -9.26
CA LEU A 73 7.36 -2.64 -7.97
C LEU A 73 6.68 -1.81 -6.88
N ALA A 74 7.05 -0.54 -6.74
CA ALA A 74 6.45 0.36 -5.76
C ALA A 74 4.95 0.58 -5.99
N LYS A 75 4.54 0.83 -7.24
CA LYS A 75 3.11 1.04 -7.57
C LYS A 75 2.29 -0.21 -7.29
N GLN A 76 2.79 -1.40 -7.66
CA GLN A 76 2.09 -2.65 -7.37
C GLN A 76 2.01 -2.91 -5.86
N ALA A 77 3.10 -2.73 -5.11
CA ALA A 77 3.11 -2.93 -3.67
C ALA A 77 2.12 -1.98 -2.96
N LEU A 78 2.14 -0.69 -3.31
CA LEU A 78 1.21 0.30 -2.77
C LEU A 78 -0.25 -0.03 -3.13
N ALA A 79 -0.52 -0.44 -4.37
CA ALA A 79 -1.85 -0.84 -4.79
C ALA A 79 -2.39 -2.00 -3.94
N TRP A 80 -1.59 -3.06 -3.75
CA TRP A 80 -1.95 -4.20 -2.91
C TRP A 80 -2.23 -3.80 -1.46
N ILE A 81 -1.35 -2.99 -0.85
CA ILE A 81 -1.48 -2.57 0.55
C ILE A 81 -2.71 -1.67 0.76
N VAL A 82 -2.97 -0.74 -0.17
CA VAL A 82 -4.09 0.21 -0.08
C VAL A 82 -5.43 -0.48 -0.35
N CYS A 83 -5.47 -1.42 -1.30
CA CYS A 83 -6.71 -2.08 -1.72
C CYS A 83 -7.06 -3.32 -0.88
N ALA A 84 -6.13 -3.86 -0.10
CA ALA A 84 -6.38 -5.01 0.76
C ALA A 84 -7.37 -4.66 1.90
N LYS A 85 -8.25 -5.61 2.23
CA LYS A 85 -9.21 -5.44 3.34
C LYS A 85 -8.58 -5.59 4.73
N ARG A 86 -7.44 -6.29 4.80
CA ARG A 86 -6.68 -6.51 6.01
C ARG A 86 -5.20 -6.23 5.75
N PRO A 87 -4.38 -5.97 6.79
CA PRO A 87 -2.94 -5.92 6.64
C PRO A 87 -2.42 -7.19 5.97
N LEU A 88 -1.46 -7.01 5.06
CA LEU A 88 -0.80 -8.10 4.36
C LEU A 88 0.49 -8.47 5.07
N ASN A 89 0.73 -9.76 5.22
CA ASN A 89 2.04 -10.21 5.66
C ASN A 89 3.05 -10.06 4.49
N THR A 90 4.34 -9.98 4.82
CA THR A 90 5.38 -9.73 3.82
C THR A 90 5.43 -10.82 2.75
N LEU A 91 5.24 -12.09 3.13
CA LEU A 91 5.24 -13.22 2.20
C LEU A 91 4.03 -13.20 1.26
N GLU A 92 2.84 -12.87 1.76
CA GLU A 92 1.62 -12.67 0.99
C GLU A 92 1.84 -11.59 -0.06
N LEU A 93 2.45 -10.47 0.32
CA LEU A 93 2.75 -9.39 -0.61
C LEU A 93 3.79 -9.81 -1.65
N GLN A 94 4.89 -10.49 -1.25
CA GLN A 94 5.89 -10.98 -2.20
C GLN A 94 5.29 -11.97 -3.20
N HIS A 95 4.46 -12.91 -2.74
CA HIS A 95 3.74 -13.83 -3.62
C HIS A 95 2.80 -13.09 -4.58
N ALA A 96 2.05 -12.11 -4.07
CA ALA A 96 1.14 -11.30 -4.86
C ALA A 96 1.85 -10.46 -5.93
N LEU A 97 3.11 -10.09 -5.69
CA LEU A 97 3.94 -9.35 -6.65
C LEU A 97 4.61 -10.27 -7.67
N ALA A 98 5.06 -11.46 -7.26
CA ALA A 98 5.78 -12.42 -8.10
C ALA A 98 4.90 -13.14 -9.14
N VAL A 99 3.57 -13.17 -8.96
CA VAL A 99 2.68 -13.75 -9.98
C VAL A 99 2.55 -12.79 -11.16
N GLU A 100 3.01 -13.26 -12.32
CA GLU A 100 2.71 -12.65 -13.61
C GLU A 100 1.30 -13.03 -14.06
N ALA A 101 0.55 -12.06 -14.60
CA ALA A 101 -0.76 -12.34 -15.16
C ALA A 101 -0.59 -13.41 -16.26
N CYS A 102 -1.36 -14.50 -16.15
CA CYS A 102 -1.38 -15.63 -17.09
C CYS A 102 -0.31 -16.73 -16.92
N HIS A 103 0.63 -16.60 -15.98
CA HIS A 103 1.55 -17.70 -15.66
C HIS A 103 1.09 -18.46 -14.41
N THR A 104 0.84 -19.77 -14.57
CA THR A 104 0.37 -20.67 -13.50
C THR A 104 1.50 -21.22 -12.64
N ARG A 105 2.76 -20.86 -12.93
CA ARG A 105 3.93 -21.36 -12.21
C ARG A 105 4.52 -20.25 -11.35
N PHE A 106 4.49 -20.47 -10.05
CA PHE A 106 5.21 -19.66 -9.08
C PHE A 106 6.71 -19.90 -9.22
N GLU A 107 7.49 -18.85 -9.42
CA GLU A 107 8.94 -18.89 -9.48
C GLU A 107 9.52 -18.18 -8.25
N GLN A 108 10.22 -18.91 -7.40
CA GLN A 108 10.78 -18.36 -6.15
C GLN A 108 11.84 -17.28 -6.43
N GLU A 109 12.49 -17.34 -7.60
CA GLU A 109 13.45 -16.35 -8.09
C GLU A 109 12.77 -15.03 -8.52
N ALA A 110 11.45 -15.03 -8.73
CA ALA A 110 10.67 -13.83 -9.05
C ALA A 110 10.23 -13.04 -7.81
N LEU A 111 10.57 -13.49 -6.59
CA LEU A 111 10.20 -12.79 -5.36
C LEU A 111 11.00 -11.50 -5.22
N PRO A 112 10.34 -10.34 -5.10
CA PRO A 112 11.04 -9.09 -4.86
C PRO A 112 11.67 -9.10 -3.46
N ASP A 113 12.88 -8.57 -3.35
CA ASP A 113 13.51 -8.34 -2.06
C ASP A 113 12.69 -7.36 -1.20
N ILE A 114 12.57 -7.69 0.07
CA ILE A 114 11.70 -6.98 1.02
C ILE A 114 12.23 -5.57 1.29
N GLU A 115 13.55 -5.42 1.46
CA GLU A 115 14.18 -4.15 1.75
C GLU A 115 14.08 -3.22 0.54
N ILE A 116 14.29 -3.76 -0.66
CA ILE A 116 14.05 -3.04 -1.92
C ILE A 116 12.59 -2.57 -1.98
N MET A 117 11.62 -3.47 -1.76
CA MET A 117 10.19 -3.14 -1.81
C MET A 117 9.79 -2.00 -0.87
N VAL A 118 10.27 -2.01 0.38
CA VAL A 118 10.01 -0.94 1.34
C VAL A 118 10.71 0.36 0.93
N SER A 119 11.96 0.27 0.46
CA SER A 119 12.76 1.42 0.04
C SER A 119 12.12 2.15 -1.16
N VAL A 120 11.71 1.41 -2.19
CA VAL A 120 11.14 2.00 -3.42
C VAL A 120 9.78 2.66 -3.19
N CYS A 121 9.11 2.39 -2.06
CA CYS A 121 7.86 3.04 -1.68
C CYS A 121 8.07 4.42 -1.01
N ALA A 122 9.29 4.96 -1.01
CA ALA A 122 9.60 6.34 -0.62
C ALA A 122 9.05 6.78 0.75
N GLY A 123 9.03 5.86 1.72
CA GLY A 123 8.58 6.13 3.08
C GLY A 123 7.05 6.13 3.29
N LEU A 124 6.27 5.74 2.29
CA LEU A 124 4.81 5.63 2.37
C LEU A 124 4.34 4.39 3.16
N ILE A 125 5.20 3.37 3.25
CA ILE A 125 4.91 2.12 3.95
C ILE A 125 6.01 1.81 4.96
N VAL A 126 5.66 0.98 5.93
CA VAL A 126 6.59 0.41 6.91
C VAL A 126 6.33 -1.08 7.05
N MET A 127 7.40 -1.83 7.24
CA MET A 127 7.34 -3.23 7.65
C MET A 127 7.60 -3.32 9.15
N ASP A 128 6.69 -3.96 9.87
CA ASP A 128 6.94 -4.35 11.25
C ASP A 128 7.76 -5.64 11.28
N LYS A 129 9.03 -5.53 11.72
CA LYS A 129 9.96 -6.68 11.79
C LYS A 129 9.50 -7.76 12.77
N LYS A 130 8.68 -7.43 13.77
CA LYS A 130 8.20 -8.41 14.75
C LYS A 130 7.02 -9.20 14.21
N SER A 131 6.03 -8.49 13.65
CA SER A 131 4.78 -9.11 13.20
C SER A 131 4.79 -9.52 11.72
N GLN A 132 5.80 -9.10 10.96
CA GLN A 132 5.95 -9.39 9.52
C GLN A 132 4.78 -8.86 8.67
N PHE A 133 4.08 -7.83 9.16
CA PHE A 133 3.05 -7.13 8.41
C PHE A 133 3.61 -5.86 7.76
N VAL A 134 3.16 -5.63 6.53
CA VAL A 134 3.39 -4.39 5.80
C VAL A 134 2.15 -3.52 5.90
N ARG A 135 2.34 -2.25 6.25
CA ARG A 135 1.25 -1.29 6.43
C ARG A 135 1.65 0.11 5.98
N PRO A 136 0.67 0.99 5.71
CA PRO A 136 0.95 2.41 5.56
C PRO A 136 1.68 2.93 6.80
N VAL A 137 2.60 3.86 6.58
CA VAL A 137 3.43 4.44 7.64
C VAL A 137 2.59 5.11 8.75
N HIS A 138 1.42 5.63 8.39
CA HIS A 138 0.49 6.26 9.32
C HIS A 138 -0.96 6.11 8.85
N TYR A 139 -1.92 6.26 9.78
CA TYR A 139 -3.35 6.14 9.44
C TYR A 139 -3.81 7.24 8.46
N THR A 140 -3.20 8.43 8.50
CA THR A 140 -3.50 9.52 7.56
C THR A 140 -3.04 9.20 6.14
N THR A 141 -1.99 8.39 5.97
CA THR A 141 -1.57 7.88 4.66
C THR A 141 -2.66 6.99 4.06
N GLN A 142 -3.32 6.19 4.90
CA GLN A 142 -4.45 5.37 4.46
C GLN A 142 -5.64 6.23 4.05
N GLN A 143 -5.94 7.32 4.76
CA GLN A 143 -7.00 8.27 4.39
C GLN A 143 -6.68 8.98 3.07
N TYR A 144 -5.45 9.48 2.92
CA TYR A 144 -4.99 10.09 1.67
C TYR A 144 -5.19 9.16 0.48
N PHE A 145 -4.78 7.89 0.60
CA PHE A 145 -4.97 6.92 -0.46
C PHE A 145 -6.42 6.51 -0.67
N ALA A 146 -7.28 6.54 0.36
CA ALA A 146 -8.70 6.28 0.18
C ALA A 146 -9.37 7.30 -0.76
N GLU A 147 -8.94 8.57 -0.70
CA GLU A 147 -9.45 9.66 -1.53
C GLU A 147 -8.78 9.70 -2.92
N THR A 148 -7.49 9.35 -3.00
CA THR A 148 -6.67 9.48 -4.22
C THR A 148 -6.47 8.17 -4.99
N ARG A 149 -7.09 7.07 -4.54
CA ARG A 149 -6.91 5.71 -5.08
C ARG A 149 -7.09 5.64 -6.59
N THR A 150 -8.17 6.23 -7.11
CA THR A 150 -8.52 6.18 -8.54
C THR A 150 -7.54 6.98 -9.39
N ALA A 151 -6.91 8.02 -8.84
CA ALA A 151 -5.89 8.80 -9.53
C ALA A 151 -4.56 8.05 -9.61
N TRP A 152 -4.11 7.46 -8.49
CA TRP A 152 -2.80 6.80 -8.44
C TRP A 152 -2.80 5.35 -8.96
N PHE A 153 -3.92 4.64 -8.77
CA PHE A 153 -4.08 3.23 -9.06
C PHE A 153 -5.41 2.91 -9.77
N PRO A 154 -5.64 3.46 -10.98
CA PRO A 154 -6.90 3.28 -11.71
C PRO A 154 -7.21 1.81 -12.02
N GLU A 155 -6.19 1.00 -12.31
CA GLU A 155 -6.33 -0.41 -12.71
C GLU A 155 -6.12 -1.41 -11.57
N ALA A 156 -5.91 -0.93 -10.34
CA ALA A 156 -5.56 -1.80 -9.21
C ALA A 156 -6.57 -2.93 -8.97
N GLU A 157 -7.87 -2.67 -9.12
CA GLU A 157 -8.90 -3.70 -8.89
C GLU A 157 -8.80 -4.84 -9.91
N VAL A 158 -8.53 -4.50 -11.17
CA VAL A 158 -8.39 -5.47 -12.25
C VAL A 158 -7.11 -6.29 -12.06
N ASP A 159 -5.99 -5.61 -11.83
CA ASP A 159 -4.69 -6.26 -11.61
C ASP A 159 -4.70 -7.20 -10.42
N ILE A 160 -5.23 -6.72 -9.29
CA ILE A 160 -5.35 -7.52 -8.07
C ILE A 160 -6.23 -8.74 -8.31
N THR A 161 -7.36 -8.57 -9.01
CA THR A 161 -8.28 -9.69 -9.31
C THR A 161 -7.61 -10.73 -10.19
N ASN A 162 -6.95 -10.32 -11.27
CA ASN A 162 -6.26 -11.21 -12.19
C ASN A 162 -5.13 -11.99 -11.51
N LYS A 163 -4.31 -11.30 -10.70
CA LYS A 163 -3.23 -11.94 -9.94
C LYS A 163 -3.77 -12.85 -8.84
N SER A 164 -4.81 -12.45 -8.13
CA SER A 164 -5.47 -13.30 -7.12
C SER A 164 -6.00 -14.59 -7.76
N PHE A 165 -6.59 -14.51 -8.95
CA PHE A 165 -7.03 -15.67 -9.71
C PHE A 165 -5.84 -16.58 -10.10
N GLY A 166 -4.74 -15.99 -10.56
CA GLY A 166 -3.49 -16.74 -10.83
C GLY A 166 -2.95 -17.48 -9.60
N ILE A 167 -2.96 -16.83 -8.43
CA ILE A 167 -2.56 -17.45 -7.15
C ILE A 167 -3.48 -18.62 -6.80
N LEU A 168 -4.79 -18.46 -6.95
CA LEU A 168 -5.77 -19.51 -6.61
C LEU A 168 -5.75 -20.68 -7.62
N SER A 169 -5.46 -20.40 -8.89
CA SER A 169 -5.41 -21.40 -9.96
C SER A 169 -4.09 -22.15 -10.02
N SER A 170 -2.99 -21.52 -9.62
CA SER A 170 -1.76 -22.23 -9.29
C SER A 170 -2.01 -22.95 -7.97
N ASN A 171 -1.71 -24.25 -7.85
CA ASN A 171 -1.88 -25.01 -6.60
C ASN A 171 -0.88 -24.57 -5.51
N THR A 172 -0.73 -23.26 -5.30
CA THR A 172 0.06 -22.67 -4.23
C THR A 172 -0.76 -22.77 -2.97
N GLN A 173 -0.55 -23.82 -2.19
CA GLN A 173 -1.25 -24.01 -0.93
C GLN A 173 -0.76 -22.92 0.05
N PRO A 174 -1.60 -21.94 0.43
CA PRO A 174 -1.19 -20.99 1.44
C PRO A 174 -1.04 -21.77 2.75
N ARG A 175 0.16 -21.76 3.35
CA ARG A 175 0.43 -22.51 4.59
C ARG A 175 -0.47 -22.10 5.76
N ASN A 176 -1.16 -20.97 5.67
CA ASN A 176 -2.19 -20.52 6.61
C ASN A 176 -3.46 -20.18 5.82
N GLY A 177 -4.54 -20.91 6.06
CA GLY A 177 -5.77 -20.95 5.25
C GLY A 177 -6.66 -19.71 5.28
N GLU A 178 -6.17 -18.56 4.82
CA GLU A 178 -7.00 -17.38 4.57
C GLU A 178 -6.98 -17.00 3.08
N ILE A 179 -8.08 -17.26 2.39
CA ILE A 179 -8.31 -16.77 1.03
C ILE A 179 -8.49 -15.25 1.09
N MET A 180 -7.72 -14.53 0.29
CA MET A 180 -7.72 -13.08 0.18
C MET A 180 -9.09 -12.57 -0.29
N LEU A 181 -9.94 -12.11 0.63
CA LEU A 181 -11.19 -11.43 0.29
C LEU A 181 -10.88 -9.97 -0.10
N VAL A 182 -10.38 -9.74 -1.30
CA VAL A 182 -10.35 -8.38 -1.88
C VAL A 182 -11.80 -7.88 -2.03
N ARG A 183 -12.01 -6.57 -1.96
CA ARG A 183 -13.33 -5.96 -2.18
C ARG A 183 -13.70 -6.18 -3.65
N LEU A 184 -14.40 -7.28 -3.92
CA LEU A 184 -14.96 -7.58 -5.23
C LEU A 184 -15.99 -6.51 -5.60
N GLY A 185 -15.54 -5.46 -6.28
CA GLY A 185 -16.39 -4.78 -7.26
C GLY A 185 -16.71 -5.81 -8.34
N ARG A 186 -17.99 -5.98 -8.67
CA ARG A 186 -18.41 -6.99 -9.65
C ARG A 186 -17.73 -6.72 -10.99
N CYS A 187 -16.90 -7.62 -11.48
CA CYS A 187 -16.53 -7.66 -12.90
C CYS A 187 -17.80 -7.99 -13.70
N GLN A 188 -18.37 -6.99 -14.38
CA GLN A 188 -19.30 -7.24 -15.46
C GLN A 188 -18.46 -7.61 -16.69
N THR A 189 -18.35 -8.90 -16.98
CA THR A 189 -17.98 -9.34 -18.33
C THR A 189 -19.19 -9.08 -19.22
N THR A 190 -19.06 -8.15 -20.15
CA THR A 190 -20.06 -7.90 -21.18
C THR A 190 -20.26 -9.14 -22.04
N SER A 191 -21.38 -9.82 -21.86
CA SER A 191 -22.00 -10.63 -22.91
C SER A 191 -23.51 -10.48 -22.76
N HIS A 192 -24.13 -10.25 -23.91
CA HIS A 192 -25.54 -10.01 -24.15
C HIS A 192 -26.45 -11.07 -23.50
N ASP A 193 -27.64 -10.63 -23.08
CA ASP A 193 -28.86 -11.38 -22.73
C ASP A 193 -29.26 -11.65 -21.27
N SER A 194 -30.43 -11.07 -20.96
CA SER A 194 -31.50 -11.50 -20.04
C SER A 194 -31.36 -11.29 -18.53
N TRP A 195 -32.03 -10.22 -18.08
CA TRP A 195 -32.37 -9.92 -16.69
C TRP A 195 -33.47 -10.85 -16.17
N HIS A 196 -33.23 -11.62 -15.09
CA HIS A 196 -34.27 -11.97 -14.13
C HIS A 196 -33.72 -12.26 -12.72
N SER A 197 -34.19 -11.43 -11.78
CA SER A 197 -34.45 -11.68 -10.34
C SER A 197 -33.30 -11.97 -9.35
N LEU A 198 -33.17 -11.05 -8.40
CA LEU A 198 -32.38 -11.11 -7.17
C LEU A 198 -32.93 -12.15 -6.17
N ARG A 199 -32.07 -12.99 -5.60
CA ARG A 199 -32.25 -13.52 -4.25
C ARG A 199 -30.95 -13.43 -3.45
N ILE A 200 -30.93 -12.52 -2.48
CA ILE A 200 -29.91 -12.48 -1.43
C ILE A 200 -30.23 -13.60 -0.45
N SER A 201 -29.34 -14.58 -0.30
CA SER A 201 -29.42 -15.57 0.77
C SER A 201 -28.31 -15.28 1.77
N THR A 202 -28.71 -14.75 2.93
CA THR A 202 -27.87 -14.56 4.11
C THR A 202 -27.55 -15.92 4.70
N LEU A 203 -26.29 -16.38 4.65
CA LEU A 203 -25.86 -17.60 5.34
C LEU A 203 -25.43 -17.24 6.77
N ARG A 204 -26.28 -17.65 7.72
CA ARG A 204 -26.07 -17.59 9.16
C ARG A 204 -25.37 -18.88 9.57
N ILE A 205 -24.13 -18.78 10.04
CA ILE A 205 -23.36 -19.94 10.53
C ILE A 205 -23.70 -20.14 12.01
N LYS A 206 -24.14 -21.35 12.37
CA LYS A 206 -23.99 -21.94 13.69
C LYS A 206 -23.18 -23.22 13.52
#